data_AF-A0ABD3PYC4-F1
#
_entry.id   AF-A0ABD3PYC4-F1
#
_cell.length_a   1.000
_cell.length_b   1.000
_cell.length_c   1.000
_cell.angle_alpha   90.00
_cell.angle_beta   90.00
_cell.angle_gamma   90.00
#
_symmetry.space_group_name_H-M   'P 1'
#
loop_
_entity.id
_entity.type
_entity.pdbx_description
1 polymer ?
#
loop_
_entity_poly.entity_id
_entity_poly.type
_entity_poly.pdbx_seq_one_letter_code
_entity_poly.pdbx_strand_id
1 'polypeptide(L)' 'MHVPCDVFALLTTKTLEAYDIIFHQIKIAVGKKMDIRSIVHDFENAIIDSVKAAFPDIEFHYSCWFHFKQALCKHMVEL' A
#
# COMPACT_ATOMS: atom_id res chain seq x y z
N MET A 1 21.44 -0.62 -14.23
CA MET A 1 20.45 0.48 -14.17
C MET A 1 19.12 -0.14 -13.79
N HIS A 2 18.65 0.07 -12.57
CA HIS A 2 17.34 -0.43 -12.13
C HIS A 2 16.33 0.64 -12.51
N VAL A 3 15.48 0.38 -13.51
CA VAL A 3 14.38 1.28 -13.84
C VAL A 3 13.31 1.07 -12.76
N PRO A 4 12.88 2.11 -12.03
CA PRO A 4 11.77 1.96 -11.09
C PRO A 4 10.54 1.46 -11.85
N CYS A 5 9.93 0.38 -11.35
CA CYS A 5 8.68 -0.13 -11.88
C CYS A 5 7.54 0.64 -11.23
N ASP A 6 7.11 1.72 -11.89
CA ASP A 6 5.95 2.49 -11.45
C ASP A 6 4.66 1.83 -11.98
N VAL A 7 3.78 1.43 -11.07
CA VAL A 7 2.48 0.83 -11.40
C VAL A 7 1.37 1.78 -10.94
N PHE A 8 0.48 2.13 -11.86
CA PHE A 8 -0.71 2.91 -11.55
C PHE A 8 -1.95 2.01 -11.65
N ALA A 9 -2.74 1.96 -10.59
CA ALA A 9 -3.99 1.23 -10.53
C ALA A 9 -5.13 2.18 -10.13
N LEU A 10 -6.12 2.31 -11.00
CA LEU A 10 -7.33 3.07 -10.68
C LEU A 10 -8.36 2.13 -10.07
N LEU A 11 -8.76 2.42 -8.83
CA LEU A 11 -9.73 1.62 -8.09
C LEU A 11 -11.01 2.41 -7.85
N THR A 12 -12.16 1.76 -8.03
CA THR A 12 -13.48 2.33 -7.69
C THR A 12 -13.82 2.17 -6.21
N THR A 13 -13.07 1.34 -5.49
CA THR A 13 -13.27 1.05 -4.06
C THR A 13 -11.92 0.96 -3.34
N LYS A 14 -11.95 1.03 -2.00
CA LYS A 14 -10.79 0.86 -1.10
C LYS A 14 -10.99 -0.34 -0.17
N THR A 15 -11.39 -1.48 -0.74
CA THR A 15 -11.70 -2.70 0.02
C THR A 15 -10.49 -3.65 0.06
N LEU A 16 -10.50 -4.58 1.03
CA LEU A 16 -9.47 -5.63 1.14
C LEU A 16 -9.30 -6.39 -0.18
N GLU A 17 -10.42 -6.85 -0.75
CA GLU A 17 -10.43 -7.57 -2.03
C GLU A 17 -9.82 -6.75 -3.18
N ALA A 18 -10.11 -5.45 -3.25
CA ALA A 18 -9.55 -4.58 -4.29
C ALA A 18 -8.02 -4.49 -4.16
N TYR A 19 -7.51 -4.34 -2.94
CA TYR A 19 -6.06 -4.33 -2.68
C TYR A 19 -5.41 -5.69 -2.94
N ASP A 20 -6.06 -6.80 -2.58
CA ASP A 20 -5.57 -8.16 -2.82
C ASP A 20 -5.39 -8.44 -4.32
N ILE A 21 -6.37 -8.03 -5.13
CA ILE A 21 -6.31 -8.12 -6.59
C ILE A 21 -5.10 -7.34 -7.11
N ILE A 22 -4.90 -6.10 -6.66
CA ILE A 22 -3.79 -5.26 -7.13
C ILE A 22 -2.43 -5.85 -6.75
N PHE A 23 -2.23 -6.28 -5.50
CA PHE A 23 -0.96 -6.90 -5.12
C PHE A 23 -0.70 -8.21 -5.86
N HIS A 24 -1.75 -8.98 -6.16
CA HIS A 24 -1.63 -10.16 -7.03
C HIS A 24 -1.16 -9.79 -8.44
N GLN A 25 -1.78 -8.77 -9.07
CA GLN A 25 -1.38 -8.31 -10.41
C GLN A 25 0.05 -7.75 -10.43
N ILE A 26 0.45 -6.98 -9.41
CA ILE A 26 1.81 -6.45 -9.29
C ILE A 26 2.84 -7.59 -9.22
N LYS A 27 2.58 -8.62 -8.40
CA LYS A 27 3.48 -9.79 -8.31
C LYS A 27 3.63 -10.53 -9.64
N ILE A 28 2.55 -10.63 -10.42
CA ILE A 28 2.59 -11.23 -11.76
C ILE A 28 3.43 -10.35 -12.70
N ALA A 29 3.17 -9.04 -12.72
CA ALA A 29 3.80 -8.09 -13.62
C ALA A 29 5.31 -7.96 -13.38
N VAL A 30 5.75 -7.94 -12.12
CA VAL A 30 7.17 -7.80 -11.74
C VAL A 30 7.95 -9.11 -11.97
N GLY A 31 7.27 -10.26 -11.99
CA GLY A 31 7.86 -11.57 -12.27
C GLY A 31 8.70 -12.14 -11.12
N LYS A 32 8.23 -13.25 -10.52
CA LYS A 32 8.83 -13.95 -9.35
C LYS A 32 9.13 -13.05 -8.12
N LYS A 33 9.50 -13.71 -7.02
CA LYS A 33 9.46 -13.23 -5.62
C LYS A 33 10.08 -11.83 -5.48
N MET A 34 9.22 -10.82 -5.27
CA MET A 34 9.65 -9.50 -4.86
C MET A 34 10.32 -9.63 -3.48
N ASP A 35 11.59 -9.23 -3.40
CA ASP A 35 12.31 -9.09 -2.13
C ASP A 35 12.01 -7.70 -1.56
N ILE A 36 10.90 -7.61 -0.85
CA ILE A 36 10.40 -6.34 -0.31
C ILE A 36 10.95 -6.16 1.09
N ARG A 37 11.85 -5.20 1.26
CA ARG A 37 12.38 -4.84 2.57
C ARG A 37 11.41 -3.97 3.37
N SER A 38 10.78 -3.01 2.69
CA SER A 38 9.90 -2.05 3.34
C SER A 38 8.69 -1.73 2.49
N ILE A 39 7.59 -1.41 3.17
CA ILE A 39 6.37 -0.92 2.55
C ILE A 39 5.81 0.28 3.32
N VAL A 40 5.25 1.23 2.58
CA VAL A 40 4.55 2.39 3.11
C VAL A 40 3.16 2.42 2.52
N HIS A 41 2.13 2.53 3.36
CA HIS A 41 0.72 2.61 2.93
C HIS A 41 -0.05 3.62 3.79
N ASP A 42 -1.29 3.92 3.42
CA ASP A 42 -2.16 4.82 4.20
C ASP A 42 -2.68 4.16 5.48
N PHE A 43 -3.17 4.96 6.43
CA PHE A 43 -3.78 4.48 7.67
C PHE A 43 -5.20 3.93 7.43
N GLU A 44 -5.32 2.90 6.59
CA GLU A 44 -6.57 2.21 6.26
C GLU A 44 -6.45 0.71 6.60
N ASN A 45 -7.44 0.14 7.32
CA ASN A 45 -7.37 -1.26 7.75
C ASN A 45 -7.29 -2.24 6.56
N ALA A 46 -8.06 -1.98 5.50
CA ALA A 46 -8.11 -2.84 4.33
C ALA A 46 -6.74 -3.02 3.65
N ILE A 47 -5.97 -1.95 3.48
CA ILE A 47 -4.63 -2.06 2.87
C ILE A 47 -3.62 -2.68 3.83
N ILE A 48 -3.73 -2.40 5.14
CA ILE A 48 -2.87 -3.01 6.17
C ILE A 48 -3.02 -4.54 6.15
N ASP A 49 -4.25 -5.03 6.14
CA ASP A 49 -4.53 -6.46 6.17
C ASP A 49 -4.10 -7.13 4.85
N SER A 50 -4.37 -6.48 3.72
CA SER A 50 -3.96 -6.96 2.39
C SER A 50 -2.44 -7.06 2.26
N VAL A 51 -1.70 -6.05 2.72
CA VAL A 51 -0.23 -6.05 2.69
C VAL A 51 0.34 -7.18 3.53
N LYS A 52 -0.16 -7.39 4.75
CA LYS A 52 0.29 -8.48 5.63
C LYS A 52 0.07 -9.86 4.99
N ALA A 53 -1.07 -10.04 4.32
CA ALA A 53 -1.36 -11.28 3.61
C ALA A 53 -0.48 -11.45 2.34
N ALA A 54 -0.30 -10.37 1.58
CA ALA A 54 0.49 -10.40 0.35
C ALA A 54 1.99 -10.57 0.61
N PHE A 55 2.53 -9.95 1.66
CA PHE A 55 3.96 -9.86 1.90
C PHE A 55 4.29 -10.11 3.39
N PRO A 56 4.15 -11.37 3.85
CA PRO A 56 4.30 -11.71 5.27
C PRO A 56 5.73 -11.55 5.80
N ASP A 57 6.73 -11.57 4.93
CA ASP A 57 8.16 -11.56 5.28
C ASP A 57 8.78 -10.15 5.29
N ILE A 58 7.99 -9.07 5.18
CA ILE A 58 8.50 -7.69 5.15
C ILE A 58 9.16 -7.31 6.49
N GLU A 59 10.37 -6.75 6.42
CA GLU A 59 11.13 -6.28 7.59
C GLU A 59 10.48 -5.02 8.20
N PHE A 60 10.06 -4.07 7.35
CA PHE A 60 9.51 -2.80 7.80
C PHE A 60 8.15 -2.46 7.21
N HIS A 61 7.16 -2.31 8.08
CA HIS A 61 5.80 -1.95 7.72
C HIS A 61 5.44 -0.58 8.28
N TYR A 62 5.30 0.43 7.41
CA TYR A 62 5.07 1.81 7.81
C TYR A 62 3.73 2.34 7.33
N SER A 63 3.09 3.11 8.18
CA SER A 63 1.98 3.96 7.77
C SER A 63 2.48 5.34 7.35
N CYS A 64 1.88 5.93 6.31
CA CYS A 64 2.34 7.17 5.71
C CYS A 64 2.07 8.38 6.62
N TRP A 65 3.15 8.94 7.18
CA TRP A 65 3.09 10.12 8.05
C TRP A 65 2.55 11.37 7.33
N PHE A 66 2.82 11.49 6.03
CA PHE A 66 2.32 12.62 5.22
C PHE A 66 0.80 12.61 5.13
N HIS A 67 0.20 11.46 4.77
CA HIS A 67 -1.26 11.33 4.68
C HIS A 67 -1.93 11.42 6.05
N PHE A 68 -1.28 10.93 7.11
CA PHE A 68 -1.77 11.12 8.47
C PHE A 68 -1.87 12.58 8.88
N LYS A 69 -0.80 13.37 8.68
CA LYS A 69 -0.84 14.81 8.96
C LYS A 69 -1.91 15.51 8.13
N GLN A 70 -2.03 15.15 6.85
CA GLN A 70 -3.04 15.74 5.98
C GLN A 70 -4.46 15.45 6.50
N ALA A 71 -4.73 14.21 6.93
CA ALA A 71 -6.01 13.84 7.54
C ALA A 71 -6.27 14.63 8.83
N LEU A 72 -5.28 14.74 9.72
CA LEU A 72 -5.40 15.56 10.93
C LEU A 72 -5.71 17.02 10.58
N CYS A 73 -4.94 17.64 9.68
CA CYS A 73 -5.16 19.03 9.29
C CYS A 73 -6.57 19.25 8.70
N LYS A 74 -7.09 18.31 7.91
CA LYS A 74 -8.45 18.41 7.35
C LYS A 74 -9.52 18.41 8.43
N HIS A 75 -9.36 17.61 9.49
CA HIS A 75 -10.34 17.48 10.57
C HIS A 75 -10.12 18.44 11.74
N MET A 76 -8.95 19.05 11.85
CA MET A 76 -8.63 20.01 12.92
C MET A 76 -9.15 21.43 12.66
N VAL A 77 -9.50 21.79 11.42
CA VAL A 77 -10.08 23.12 11.10
C VAL A 77 -11.57 23.20 11.46
N GLU A 78 -12.18 22.08 11.87
CA GLU A 78 -13.60 22.01 12.25
C GLU A 78 -13.88 22.24 13.77
N LEU A 79 -12.87 22.70 14.54
CA LEU A 79 -12.99 23.01 15.97
C LEU A 79 -12.86 24.51 16.28
#